data_AF-A0A1V6FVI5-F1
#
_entry.id   AF-A0A1V6FVI5-F1
#
_cell.length_a   1.000
_cell.length_b   1.000
_cell.length_c   1.000
_cell.angle_alpha   90.00
_cell.angle_beta   90.00
_cell.angle_gamma   90.00
#
_symmetry.space_group_name_H-M   'P 1'
#
loop_
_entity.id
_entity.type
_entity.pdbx_description
1 polymer ?
#
loop_
_entity_poly.entity_id
_entity_poly.type
_entity_poly.pdbx_seq_one_letter_code
_entity_poly.pdbx_strand_id
1 'polypeptide(L)'
;MERSFAEEISRLSLGAGEEFHGEGILAVTKALLQSGVSYIGGYQGAPVSHLIDVLGDARELLDTLGIYFENSASEAGAAAMLGASINYPVRGAVTWKSTVGTNVASDALSNLASSGVQGGALVILGEDYGEGSSIIQERTHAFAMKSQMWLMDPRPNLTSIVEAVEKSFELSEASHTPVMLQLRIRACHVHGSFVCKDNRAPAISTRETISQPKFDFSNINLPPSIYAHERLKIESRWPAAVKFIKDHQLNERFEGDCTDVGLIIPGGLYNGTIRALQQLGLADTFGNSRIPLQVLNVVYPLVPDELVEFCANKRAVLMVEEGQPNYIEESLQAILRRAQSDTRLYGKDIFPMAGEYTGEVLTKSLAEFIKQAAPAALAEQGPPRCRRPPLRWHNSSRKRLKRWEFRCLPDRRASASVARSALSLPR
;
A
#
# COMPACT_ATOMS: atom_id res chain seq x y z
N MET A 1 -6.61 -17.53 -23.84
CA MET A 1 -7.53 -16.53 -24.39
C MET A 1 -7.17 -15.24 -23.68
N GLU A 2 -6.38 -14.38 -24.32
CA GLU A 2 -6.00 -13.08 -23.74
C GLU A 2 -7.27 -12.29 -23.45
N ARG A 3 -7.38 -11.80 -22.23
CA ARG A 3 -8.54 -11.02 -21.78
C ARG A 3 -8.34 -9.62 -22.36
N SER A 4 -9.16 -9.22 -23.34
CA SER A 4 -9.07 -7.87 -23.93
C SER A 4 -9.58 -6.85 -22.91
N PHE A 5 -8.74 -5.87 -22.56
CA PHE A 5 -9.02 -4.84 -21.57
C PHE A 5 -9.69 -3.58 -22.16
N ALA A 6 -10.21 -3.62 -23.40
CA ALA A 6 -10.69 -2.42 -24.11
C ALA A 6 -11.66 -1.53 -23.31
N GLU A 7 -12.65 -2.12 -22.64
CA GLU A 7 -13.59 -1.37 -21.80
C GLU A 7 -12.92 -0.84 -20.52
N GLU A 8 -12.02 -1.61 -19.93
CA GLU A 8 -11.28 -1.26 -18.71
C GLU A 8 -10.28 -0.12 -18.97
N ILE A 9 -9.65 -0.09 -20.15
CA ILE A 9 -8.73 0.97 -20.60
C ILE A 9 -9.44 2.30 -20.79
N SER A 10 -10.69 2.28 -21.27
CA SER A 10 -11.48 3.52 -21.41
C SER A 10 -11.60 4.28 -20.08
N ARG A 11 -11.56 3.56 -18.95
CA ARG A 11 -11.61 4.14 -17.60
C ARG A 11 -10.32 4.87 -17.20
N LEU A 12 -9.20 4.58 -17.86
CA LEU A 12 -7.93 5.29 -17.63
C LEU A 12 -8.00 6.74 -18.14
N SER A 13 -8.94 7.04 -19.04
CA SER A 13 -9.15 8.37 -19.61
C SER A 13 -10.09 9.26 -18.80
N LEU A 14 -10.70 8.74 -17.71
CA LEU A 14 -11.57 9.53 -16.82
C LEU A 14 -10.81 10.75 -16.27
N GLY A 15 -11.44 11.92 -16.30
CA GLY A 15 -10.89 13.19 -15.86
C GLY A 15 -11.25 13.56 -14.43
N ALA A 16 -10.88 14.78 -14.04
CA ALA A 16 -11.11 15.30 -12.70
C ALA A 16 -12.60 15.32 -12.33
N GLY A 17 -12.93 14.72 -11.18
CA GLY A 17 -14.30 14.69 -10.65
C GLY A 17 -15.16 13.54 -11.17
N GLU A 18 -14.69 12.78 -12.16
CA GLU A 18 -15.33 11.54 -12.57
C GLU A 18 -15.00 10.41 -11.58
N GLU A 19 -15.92 9.45 -11.43
CA GLU A 19 -15.73 8.32 -10.52
C GLU A 19 -15.20 7.11 -11.28
N PHE A 20 -14.02 6.63 -10.90
CA PHE A 20 -13.49 5.35 -11.37
C PHE A 20 -14.12 4.22 -10.59
N HIS A 21 -14.52 3.15 -11.28
CA HIS A 21 -14.91 1.87 -10.68
C HIS A 21 -14.09 0.75 -11.33
N GLY A 22 -13.46 -0.11 -10.54
CA GLY A 22 -12.65 -1.20 -11.10
C GLY A 22 -11.77 -1.92 -10.09
N GLU A 23 -10.81 -2.67 -10.62
CA GLU A 23 -9.83 -3.43 -9.86
C GLU A 23 -8.62 -2.57 -9.43
N GLY A 24 -7.96 -2.95 -8.34
CA GLY A 24 -6.79 -2.29 -7.78
C GLY A 24 -5.68 -2.03 -8.80
N ILE A 25 -5.38 -3.00 -9.67
CA ILE A 25 -4.30 -2.85 -10.64
C ILE A 25 -4.55 -1.75 -11.68
N LEU A 26 -5.80 -1.59 -12.14
CA LEU A 26 -6.20 -0.50 -13.02
C LEU A 26 -6.14 0.85 -12.30
N ALA A 27 -6.51 0.88 -11.02
CA ALA A 27 -6.40 2.09 -10.20
C ALA A 27 -4.94 2.54 -10.06
N VAL A 28 -4.00 1.61 -9.90
CA VAL A 28 -2.55 1.90 -9.91
C VAL A 28 -2.14 2.50 -11.25
N THR A 29 -2.55 1.90 -12.37
CA THR A 29 -2.26 2.45 -13.71
C THR A 29 -2.81 3.87 -13.87
N LYS A 30 -4.07 4.10 -13.48
CA LYS A 30 -4.67 5.44 -13.50
C LYS A 30 -3.88 6.42 -12.61
N ALA A 31 -3.44 6.00 -11.43
CA ALA A 31 -2.64 6.82 -10.53
C ALA A 31 -1.27 7.19 -11.13
N LEU A 32 -0.63 6.29 -11.88
CA LEU A 32 0.61 6.58 -12.62
C LEU A 32 0.40 7.70 -13.66
N LEU A 33 -0.71 7.65 -14.41
CA LEU A 33 -1.06 8.67 -15.40
C LEU A 33 -1.40 10.02 -14.75
N GLN A 34 -2.12 10.00 -13.62
CA GLN A 34 -2.39 11.19 -12.79
C GLN A 34 -1.12 11.78 -12.18
N SER A 35 -0.07 10.96 -12.00
CA SER A 35 1.20 11.38 -11.42
C SER A 35 2.14 12.01 -12.44
N GLY A 36 1.83 12.00 -13.74
CA GLY A 36 2.73 12.53 -14.76
C GLY A 36 4.04 11.77 -14.85
N VAL A 37 3.95 10.44 -14.83
CA VAL A 37 5.09 9.55 -15.06
C VAL A 37 5.63 9.73 -16.48
N SER A 38 6.96 9.82 -16.62
CA SER A 38 7.63 9.98 -17.92
C SER A 38 7.88 8.64 -18.61
N TYR A 39 8.16 7.60 -17.83
CA TYR A 39 8.43 6.27 -18.37
C TYR A 39 8.02 5.17 -17.39
N ILE A 40 7.60 4.04 -17.96
CA ILE A 40 7.17 2.86 -17.22
C ILE A 40 7.87 1.62 -17.81
N GLY A 41 8.48 0.82 -16.95
CA GLY A 41 9.08 -0.46 -17.29
C GLY A 41 8.54 -1.59 -16.44
N GLY A 42 8.95 -2.83 -16.70
CA GLY A 42 8.61 -3.92 -15.81
C GLY A 42 8.85 -5.29 -16.41
N TYR A 43 8.83 -6.30 -15.55
CA TYR A 43 8.89 -7.70 -15.93
C TYR A 43 7.70 -8.46 -15.35
N GLN A 44 7.14 -9.37 -16.13
CA GLN A 44 5.89 -10.04 -15.78
C GLN A 44 6.06 -10.92 -14.53
N GLY A 45 5.12 -10.79 -13.59
CA GLY A 45 5.02 -11.70 -12.45
C GLY A 45 3.79 -11.44 -11.59
N ALA A 46 3.02 -12.49 -11.28
CA ALA A 46 1.86 -12.40 -10.40
C ALA A 46 2.29 -11.99 -8.97
N PRO A 47 1.52 -11.18 -8.22
CA PRO A 47 0.15 -10.73 -8.50
C PRO A 47 0.03 -9.42 -9.31
N VAL A 48 1.14 -8.85 -9.79
CA VAL A 48 1.13 -7.55 -10.50
C VAL A 48 1.31 -7.68 -12.02
N SER A 49 1.29 -8.91 -12.56
CA SER A 49 1.48 -9.19 -13.99
C SER A 49 0.50 -8.41 -14.87
N HIS A 50 -0.77 -8.31 -14.46
CA HIS A 50 -1.81 -7.60 -15.20
C HIS A 50 -1.49 -6.11 -15.42
N LEU A 51 -0.62 -5.48 -14.60
CA LEU A 51 -0.24 -4.09 -14.80
C LEU A 51 0.48 -3.87 -16.13
N ILE A 52 1.36 -4.80 -16.51
CA ILE A 52 2.11 -4.72 -17.78
C ILE A 52 1.16 -4.93 -18.96
N ASP A 53 0.22 -5.86 -18.85
CA ASP A 53 -0.76 -6.14 -19.89
C ASP A 53 -1.67 -4.92 -20.12
N VAL A 54 -2.18 -4.32 -19.04
CA VAL A 54 -2.99 -3.09 -19.09
C VAL A 54 -2.21 -1.94 -19.73
N LEU A 55 -0.94 -1.76 -19.39
CA LEU A 55 -0.09 -0.71 -19.99
C LEU A 55 0.19 -0.98 -21.48
N GLY A 56 0.35 -2.24 -21.85
CA GLY A 56 0.49 -2.67 -23.24
C GLY A 56 -0.75 -2.34 -24.07
N ASP A 57 -1.93 -2.68 -23.56
CA ASP A 57 -3.18 -2.37 -24.26
C ASP A 57 -3.51 -0.87 -24.25
N ALA A 58 -3.05 -0.11 -23.23
CA ALA A 58 -3.22 1.34 -23.14
C ALA A 58 -2.20 2.15 -23.98
N ARG A 59 -1.47 1.53 -24.91
CA ARG A 59 -0.36 2.15 -25.64
C ARG A 59 -0.71 3.48 -26.31
N GLU A 60 -1.87 3.56 -26.97
CA GLU A 60 -2.30 4.78 -27.66
C GLU A 60 -2.49 5.97 -26.70
N LEU A 61 -3.00 5.70 -25.49
CA LEU A 61 -3.15 6.71 -24.45
C LEU A 61 -1.78 7.18 -23.92
N LEU A 62 -0.85 6.23 -23.72
CA LEU A 62 0.52 6.53 -23.29
C LEU A 62 1.25 7.40 -24.33
N ASP A 63 1.16 7.06 -25.61
CA ASP A 63 1.79 7.79 -26.72
C ASP A 63 1.20 9.21 -26.87
N THR A 64 -0.11 9.37 -26.61
CA THR A 64 -0.78 10.68 -26.58
C THR A 64 -0.21 11.58 -25.49
N LEU A 65 0.05 11.01 -24.30
CA LEU A 65 0.66 11.72 -23.17
C LEU A 65 2.19 11.87 -23.30
N GLY A 66 2.83 11.12 -24.20
CA GLY A 66 4.28 11.09 -24.37
C GLY A 66 5.01 10.19 -23.36
N ILE A 67 4.33 9.22 -22.78
CA ILE A 67 4.88 8.30 -21.77
C ILE A 67 5.59 7.15 -22.48
N TYR A 68 6.87 6.93 -22.15
CA TYR A 68 7.60 5.78 -22.66
C TYR A 68 7.20 4.50 -21.91
N PHE A 69 6.83 3.44 -22.63
CA PHE A 69 6.56 2.14 -22.03
C PHE A 69 7.37 1.03 -22.69
N GLU A 70 7.97 0.17 -21.87
CA GLU A 70 8.72 -1.00 -22.29
C GLU A 70 8.42 -2.20 -21.39
N ASN A 71 8.13 -3.35 -22.02
CA ASN A 71 8.17 -4.63 -21.33
C ASN A 71 9.64 -5.10 -21.31
N SER A 72 10.27 -5.03 -20.15
CA SER A 72 11.70 -5.25 -19.98
C SER A 72 12.05 -6.74 -20.12
N ALA A 73 13.28 -7.04 -20.52
CA ALA A 73 13.75 -8.43 -20.63
C ALA A 73 14.03 -9.12 -19.27
N SER A 74 14.17 -8.34 -18.19
CA SER A 74 14.36 -8.81 -16.82
C SER A 74 14.06 -7.70 -15.81
N GLU A 75 13.90 -8.06 -14.53
CA GLU A 75 13.73 -7.12 -13.43
C GLU A 75 14.96 -6.24 -13.24
N ALA A 76 16.17 -6.77 -13.52
CA ALA A 76 17.40 -5.99 -13.50
C ALA A 76 17.40 -4.90 -14.57
N GLY A 77 16.95 -5.23 -15.79
CA GLY A 77 16.77 -4.28 -16.87
C GLY A 77 15.73 -3.21 -16.51
N ALA A 78 14.58 -3.62 -15.99
CA ALA A 78 13.54 -2.71 -15.52
C ALA A 78 14.09 -1.74 -14.46
N ALA A 79 14.72 -2.26 -13.39
CA ALA A 79 15.29 -1.45 -12.33
C ALA A 79 16.38 -0.47 -12.84
N ALA A 80 17.20 -0.87 -13.82
CA ALA A 80 18.19 0.01 -14.42
C ALA A 80 17.57 1.21 -15.17
N MET A 81 16.36 1.07 -15.72
CA MET A 81 15.64 2.20 -16.36
C MET A 81 15.38 3.34 -15.37
N LEU A 82 15.22 3.05 -14.07
CA LEU A 82 15.07 4.10 -13.05
C LEU A 82 16.30 5.02 -12.96
N GLY A 83 17.45 4.64 -13.53
CA GLY A 83 18.64 5.47 -13.63
C GLY A 83 18.43 6.81 -14.34
N ALA A 84 17.41 6.95 -15.21
CA ALA A 84 17.09 8.25 -15.82
C ALA A 84 16.66 9.29 -14.76
N SER A 85 15.93 8.86 -13.73
CA SER A 85 15.51 9.71 -12.61
C SER A 85 16.65 10.16 -11.69
N ILE A 86 17.85 9.56 -11.78
CA ILE A 86 19.04 10.02 -11.04
C ILE A 86 19.46 11.40 -11.54
N ASN A 87 19.56 11.56 -12.86
CA ASN A 87 20.19 12.73 -13.48
C ASN A 87 19.18 13.79 -13.94
N TYR A 88 17.91 13.43 -14.02
CA TYR A 88 16.88 14.27 -14.58
C TYR A 88 15.61 14.27 -13.71
N PRO A 89 14.84 15.38 -13.71
CA PRO A 89 13.58 15.48 -12.98
C PRO A 89 12.45 14.74 -13.73
N VAL A 90 12.68 13.48 -14.06
CA VAL A 90 11.74 12.59 -14.76
C VAL A 90 11.18 11.57 -13.79
N ARG A 91 9.85 11.40 -13.78
CA ARG A 91 9.20 10.40 -12.94
C ARG A 91 9.26 9.04 -13.63
N GLY A 92 9.82 8.04 -12.96
CA GLY A 92 9.97 6.68 -13.47
C GLY A 92 9.22 5.67 -12.61
N ALA A 93 8.51 4.73 -13.24
CA ALA A 93 7.89 3.61 -12.54
C ALA A 93 8.31 2.25 -13.12
N VAL A 94 8.50 1.26 -12.27
CA VAL A 94 8.80 -0.11 -12.70
C VAL A 94 7.99 -1.12 -11.89
N THR A 95 7.72 -2.30 -12.45
CA THR A 95 6.94 -3.35 -11.74
C THR A 95 7.51 -4.75 -11.92
N TRP A 96 7.39 -5.58 -10.89
CA TRP A 96 7.66 -7.03 -10.94
C TRP A 96 7.15 -7.77 -9.70
N LYS A 97 7.28 -9.10 -9.72
CA LYS A 97 7.00 -9.97 -8.58
C LYS A 97 8.15 -9.98 -7.58
N SER A 98 7.89 -9.53 -6.35
CA SER A 98 8.81 -9.62 -5.21
C SER A 98 8.59 -10.90 -4.38
N THR A 99 9.60 -11.54 -3.81
CA THR A 99 11.00 -11.11 -3.70
C THR A 99 11.94 -11.61 -4.78
N VAL A 100 11.56 -12.66 -5.52
CA VAL A 100 12.43 -13.26 -6.55
C VAL A 100 12.87 -12.26 -7.62
N GLY A 101 11.98 -11.41 -8.11
CA GLY A 101 12.33 -10.36 -9.06
C GLY A 101 13.19 -9.27 -8.43
N THR A 102 12.96 -8.98 -7.14
CA THR A 102 13.77 -8.02 -6.38
C THR A 102 15.18 -8.55 -6.12
N ASN A 103 15.36 -9.87 -5.99
CA ASN A 103 16.67 -10.51 -5.99
C ASN A 103 17.42 -10.23 -7.30
N VAL A 104 16.76 -10.43 -8.45
CA VAL A 104 17.32 -10.15 -9.78
C VAL A 104 17.65 -8.66 -9.95
N ALA A 105 16.78 -7.77 -9.47
CA ALA A 105 16.95 -6.31 -9.55
C ALA A 105 17.92 -5.71 -8.51
N SER A 106 18.38 -6.49 -7.53
CA SER A 106 19.02 -5.98 -6.30
C SER A 106 20.25 -5.10 -6.55
N ASP A 107 21.08 -5.44 -7.55
CA ASP A 107 22.27 -4.66 -7.88
C ASP A 107 21.93 -3.28 -8.48
N ALA A 108 21.00 -3.25 -9.44
CA ALA A 108 20.52 -2.01 -10.05
C ALA A 108 19.83 -1.11 -9.00
N LEU A 109 19.02 -1.69 -8.10
CA LEU A 109 18.40 -0.96 -6.99
C LEU A 109 19.42 -0.39 -6.00
N SER A 110 20.49 -1.14 -5.71
CA SER A 110 21.56 -0.67 -4.83
C SER A 110 22.29 0.53 -5.44
N ASN A 111 22.52 0.50 -6.74
CA ASN A 111 23.10 1.62 -7.48
C ASN A 111 22.16 2.85 -7.50
N LEU A 112 20.88 2.62 -7.81
CA LEU A 112 19.87 3.67 -7.83
C LEU A 112 19.75 4.36 -6.46
N ALA A 113 19.61 3.58 -5.39
CA ALA A 113 19.42 4.13 -4.05
C ALA A 113 20.68 4.80 -3.48
N SER A 114 21.88 4.34 -3.87
CA SER A 114 23.15 4.94 -3.47
C SER A 114 23.24 6.38 -3.98
N SER A 115 23.19 6.56 -5.30
CA SER A 115 23.21 7.87 -5.93
C SER A 115 22.05 8.75 -5.49
N GLY A 116 20.86 8.14 -5.29
CA GLY A 116 19.62 8.87 -5.04
C GLY A 116 18.99 9.33 -6.35
N VAL A 117 17.82 9.95 -6.25
CA VAL A 117 17.04 10.36 -7.43
C VAL A 117 16.66 11.83 -7.37
N GLN A 118 16.70 12.50 -8.52
CA GLN A 118 16.21 13.85 -8.70
C GLN A 118 14.72 13.86 -9.09
N GLY A 119 14.33 13.01 -10.05
CA GLY A 119 12.93 12.76 -10.38
C GLY A 119 12.37 11.62 -9.53
N GLY A 120 11.06 11.61 -9.27
CA GLY A 120 10.47 10.56 -8.44
C GLY A 120 10.62 9.17 -9.07
N ALA A 121 11.11 8.20 -8.30
CA ALA A 121 11.30 6.83 -8.76
C ALA A 121 10.47 5.86 -7.93
N LEU A 122 9.58 5.11 -8.59
CA LEU A 122 8.64 4.18 -7.96
C LEU A 122 8.86 2.75 -8.44
N VAL A 123 8.95 1.82 -7.50
CA VAL A 123 9.03 0.38 -7.73
C VAL A 123 7.75 -0.27 -7.20
N ILE A 124 6.88 -0.73 -8.08
CA ILE A 124 5.62 -1.40 -7.73
C ILE A 124 5.91 -2.90 -7.58
N LEU A 125 5.64 -3.44 -6.40
CA LEU A 125 6.04 -4.79 -6.04
C LEU A 125 4.82 -5.63 -5.70
N GLY A 126 4.64 -6.73 -6.41
CA GLY A 126 3.70 -7.77 -6.01
C GLY A 126 4.33 -8.68 -4.96
N GLU A 127 3.90 -8.61 -3.71
CA GLU A 127 4.34 -9.51 -2.64
C GLU A 127 3.19 -10.40 -2.16
N ASP A 128 3.47 -11.65 -1.80
CA ASP A 128 2.47 -12.55 -1.24
C ASP A 128 3.07 -13.46 -0.18
N TYR A 129 2.20 -13.90 0.72
CA TYR A 129 2.51 -14.84 1.78
C TYR A 129 1.55 -16.02 1.61
N GLY A 130 2.08 -17.24 1.63
CA GLY A 130 1.29 -18.47 1.45
C GLY A 130 1.42 -19.11 0.05
N GLU A 131 0.69 -20.19 -0.20
CA GLU A 131 0.94 -21.08 -1.35
C GLU A 131 0.23 -20.65 -2.66
N GLY A 132 -0.43 -19.48 -2.69
CA GLY A 132 -1.30 -19.09 -3.81
C GLY A 132 -0.59 -18.67 -5.10
N SER A 133 0.50 -17.91 -4.99
CA SER A 133 1.35 -17.50 -6.13
C SER A 133 2.81 -17.27 -5.75
N SER A 134 3.19 -17.60 -4.52
CA SER A 134 4.54 -17.40 -4.01
C SER A 134 5.49 -18.48 -4.49
N ILE A 135 6.72 -18.10 -4.78
CA ILE A 135 7.82 -19.02 -5.05
C ILE A 135 8.71 -19.15 -3.81
N ILE A 136 9.25 -18.02 -3.34
CA ILE A 136 10.14 -17.92 -2.18
C ILE A 136 9.46 -17.03 -1.12
N GLN A 137 9.31 -17.56 0.09
CA GLN A 137 8.66 -16.89 1.22
C GLN A 137 9.65 -15.98 1.96
N GLU A 138 10.08 -14.93 1.28
CA GLU A 138 10.92 -13.86 1.81
C GLU A 138 10.17 -12.51 1.76
N ARG A 139 10.75 -11.47 2.38
CA ARG A 139 10.12 -10.15 2.48
C ARG A 139 10.91 -9.09 1.73
N THR A 140 10.20 -8.29 0.94
CA THR A 140 10.68 -7.07 0.29
C THR A 140 11.33 -6.11 1.29
N HIS A 141 10.82 -6.09 2.52
CA HIS A 141 11.29 -5.25 3.60
C HIS A 141 12.81 -5.34 3.81
N ALA A 142 13.41 -6.52 3.62
CA ALA A 142 14.86 -6.70 3.70
C ALA A 142 15.62 -5.88 2.64
N PHE A 143 15.09 -5.76 1.42
CA PHE A 143 15.68 -4.96 0.34
C PHE A 143 15.52 -3.46 0.57
N ALA A 144 14.36 -3.06 1.09
CA ALA A 144 14.10 -1.68 1.51
C ALA A 144 15.13 -1.24 2.56
N MET A 145 15.38 -2.07 3.57
CA MET A 145 16.41 -1.84 4.58
C MET A 145 17.82 -1.88 4.01
N LYS A 146 18.17 -2.91 3.23
CA LYS A 146 19.49 -3.08 2.60
C LYS A 146 19.90 -1.88 1.77
N SER A 147 19.00 -1.38 0.93
CA SER A 147 19.30 -0.32 -0.04
C SER A 147 18.94 1.07 0.49
N GLN A 148 18.23 1.15 1.61
CA GLN A 148 17.63 2.35 2.18
C GLN A 148 16.67 3.02 1.19
N MET A 149 15.68 2.24 0.74
CA MET A 149 14.56 2.69 -0.10
C MET A 149 13.29 2.66 0.73
N TRP A 150 12.40 3.63 0.56
CA TRP A 150 11.17 3.71 1.37
C TRP A 150 10.16 2.68 0.91
N LEU A 151 9.42 2.07 1.83
CA LEU A 151 8.48 1.00 1.58
C LEU A 151 7.08 1.41 2.05
N MET A 152 6.18 1.50 1.07
CA MET A 152 4.76 1.75 1.25
C MET A 152 4.00 0.42 1.25
N ASP A 153 3.05 0.24 2.17
CA ASP A 153 2.12 -0.91 2.22
C ASP A 153 0.70 -0.37 2.50
N PRO A 154 0.07 0.30 1.52
CA PRO A 154 -1.17 1.05 1.73
C PRO A 154 -2.35 0.14 2.07
N ARG A 155 -3.37 0.72 2.72
CA ARG A 155 -4.64 0.01 2.93
C ARG A 155 -5.23 -0.51 1.60
N PRO A 156 -5.79 -1.74 1.59
CA PRO A 156 -6.38 -2.33 0.39
C PRO A 156 -7.78 -1.76 0.11
N ASN A 157 -7.82 -0.50 -0.32
CA ASN A 157 -8.95 0.18 -0.96
C ASN A 157 -8.41 1.13 -2.05
N LEU A 158 -9.20 1.42 -3.08
CA LEU A 158 -8.69 2.13 -4.26
C LEU A 158 -8.18 3.54 -3.94
N THR A 159 -8.89 4.30 -3.12
CA THR A 159 -8.48 5.66 -2.73
C THR A 159 -7.08 5.66 -2.10
N SER A 160 -6.86 4.81 -1.09
CA SER A 160 -5.54 4.72 -0.42
C SER A 160 -4.44 4.23 -1.36
N ILE A 161 -4.74 3.31 -2.28
CA ILE A 161 -3.76 2.80 -3.26
C ILE A 161 -3.35 3.91 -4.25
N VAL A 162 -4.33 4.65 -4.79
CA VAL A 162 -4.10 5.76 -5.72
C VAL A 162 -3.32 6.88 -5.05
N GLU A 163 -3.73 7.28 -3.85
CA GLU A 163 -3.02 8.28 -3.05
C GLU A 163 -1.59 7.83 -2.72
N ALA A 164 -1.38 6.55 -2.41
CA ALA A 164 -0.05 6.02 -2.15
C ALA A 164 0.87 6.09 -3.37
N VAL A 165 0.37 5.83 -4.59
CA VAL A 165 1.17 6.00 -5.82
C VAL A 165 1.58 7.47 -5.99
N GLU A 166 0.63 8.39 -5.89
CA GLU A 166 0.90 9.83 -6.05
C GLU A 166 1.88 10.34 -4.99
N LYS A 167 1.64 9.98 -3.72
CA LYS A 167 2.51 10.34 -2.59
C LYS A 167 3.86 9.65 -2.63
N SER A 168 3.99 8.49 -3.27
CA SER A 168 5.29 7.84 -3.45
C SER A 168 6.21 8.64 -4.35
N PHE A 169 5.70 9.22 -5.44
CA PHE A 169 6.50 10.12 -6.28
C PHE A 169 6.91 11.39 -5.52
N GLU A 170 5.97 12.02 -4.82
CA GLU A 170 6.25 13.23 -4.03
C GLU A 170 7.24 12.96 -2.90
N LEU A 171 7.09 11.84 -2.19
CA LEU A 171 8.03 11.39 -1.15
C LEU A 171 9.42 11.13 -1.75
N SER A 172 9.47 10.49 -2.92
CA SER A 172 10.73 10.19 -3.61
C SER A 172 11.48 11.47 -3.98
N GLU A 173 10.78 12.46 -4.51
CA GLU A 173 11.34 13.76 -4.87
C GLU A 173 11.74 14.58 -3.65
N ALA A 174 10.91 14.61 -2.60
CA ALA A 174 11.18 15.37 -1.39
C ALA A 174 12.38 14.82 -0.59
N SER A 175 12.65 13.52 -0.69
CA SER A 175 13.72 12.84 0.04
C SER A 175 14.91 12.45 -0.82
N HIS A 176 14.85 12.63 -2.14
CA HIS A 176 15.85 12.16 -3.11
C HIS A 176 16.14 10.65 -3.04
N THR A 177 15.14 9.84 -2.68
CA THR A 177 15.27 8.39 -2.49
C THR A 177 14.17 7.65 -3.26
N PRO A 178 14.47 6.53 -3.93
CA PRO A 178 13.45 5.69 -4.56
C PRO A 178 12.46 5.11 -3.56
N VAL A 179 11.21 4.93 -3.99
CA VAL A 179 10.13 4.36 -3.17
C VAL A 179 9.68 3.03 -3.75
N MET A 180 9.52 2.03 -2.89
CA MET A 180 8.87 0.76 -3.15
C MET A 180 7.41 0.85 -2.71
N LEU A 181 6.48 0.54 -3.61
CA LEU A 181 5.07 0.37 -3.32
C LEU A 181 4.75 -1.12 -3.33
N GLN A 182 4.57 -1.70 -2.14
CA GLN A 182 4.19 -3.08 -1.98
C GLN A 182 2.67 -3.24 -2.12
N LEU A 183 2.25 -4.18 -2.96
CA LEU A 183 0.88 -4.59 -3.13
C LEU A 183 0.78 -6.10 -2.88
N ARG A 184 -0.11 -6.46 -1.95
CA ARG A 184 -0.44 -7.86 -1.67
C ARG A 184 -1.51 -8.37 -2.63
N ILE A 185 -1.63 -9.69 -2.81
CA ILE A 185 -2.63 -10.32 -3.69
C ILE A 185 -4.03 -9.68 -3.55
N ARG A 186 -4.50 -9.53 -2.30
CA ARG A 186 -5.83 -8.97 -2.03
C ARG A 186 -5.95 -7.50 -2.42
N ALA A 187 -4.86 -6.73 -2.33
CA ALA A 187 -4.83 -5.33 -2.78
C ALA A 187 -4.83 -5.23 -4.30
N CYS A 188 -4.12 -6.12 -5.00
CA CYS A 188 -4.12 -6.16 -6.47
C CYS A 188 -5.53 -6.42 -7.03
N HIS A 189 -6.29 -7.30 -6.38
CA HIS A 189 -7.62 -7.75 -6.85
C HIS A 189 -8.81 -7.06 -6.16
N VAL A 190 -8.57 -6.08 -5.28
CA VAL A 190 -9.65 -5.36 -4.61
C VAL A 190 -10.45 -4.58 -5.65
N HIS A 191 -11.78 -4.63 -5.54
CA HIS A 191 -12.66 -3.80 -6.35
C HIS A 191 -13.21 -2.66 -5.50
N GLY A 192 -13.32 -1.48 -6.10
CA GLY A 192 -13.89 -0.32 -5.43
C GLY A 192 -14.03 0.87 -6.36
N SER A 193 -14.12 2.06 -5.77
CA SER A 193 -14.15 3.31 -6.50
C SER A 193 -13.29 4.40 -5.87
N PHE A 194 -12.93 5.40 -6.68
CA PHE A 194 -12.30 6.64 -6.22
C PHE A 194 -12.64 7.78 -7.20
N VAL A 195 -12.49 9.03 -6.75
CA VAL A 195 -12.67 10.21 -7.61
C VAL A 195 -11.37 10.51 -8.34
N CYS A 196 -11.42 10.50 -9.67
CA CYS A 196 -10.27 10.73 -10.53
C CYS A 196 -9.75 12.16 -10.46
N LYS A 197 -8.47 12.30 -10.81
CA LYS A 197 -7.82 13.53 -11.26
C LYS A 197 -7.52 13.42 -12.76
N ASP A 198 -7.27 14.56 -13.39
CA ASP A 198 -6.83 14.58 -14.79
C ASP A 198 -5.50 13.85 -14.95
N ASN A 199 -5.36 13.13 -16.06
CA ASN A 199 -4.06 12.61 -16.47
C ASN A 199 -3.13 13.79 -16.76
N ARG A 200 -1.86 13.66 -16.34
CA ARG A 200 -0.87 14.72 -16.51
C ARG A 200 0.15 14.28 -17.54
N ALA A 201 0.30 15.05 -18.61
CA ALA A 201 1.44 14.85 -19.49
C ALA A 201 2.73 15.19 -18.72
N PRO A 202 3.75 14.31 -18.71
CA PRO A 202 5.03 14.59 -18.07
C PRO A 202 5.74 15.77 -18.75
N ALA A 203 6.44 16.59 -17.96
CA ALA A 203 7.17 17.76 -18.45
C ALA A 203 8.35 17.39 -19.37
N ILE A 204 8.94 16.22 -19.16
CA ILE A 204 9.96 15.61 -20.02
C ILE A 204 9.41 14.25 -20.45
N SER A 205 9.34 14.03 -21.75
CA SER A 205 8.58 12.95 -22.36
C SER A 205 9.15 12.54 -23.73
N THR A 206 8.54 11.56 -24.39
CA THR A 206 8.87 11.22 -25.79
C THR A 206 8.47 12.32 -26.78
N ARG A 207 7.62 13.26 -26.35
CA ARG A 207 7.13 14.40 -27.15
C ARG A 207 7.88 15.70 -26.82
N GLU A 208 8.27 15.86 -25.56
CA GLU A 208 9.00 17.02 -25.03
C GLU A 208 10.34 16.54 -24.48
N THR A 209 11.37 16.53 -25.34
CA THR A 209 12.67 15.94 -25.02
C THR A 209 13.61 16.94 -24.33
N ILE A 210 14.65 16.40 -23.68
CA ILE A 210 15.67 17.22 -23.02
C ILE A 210 16.54 17.88 -24.09
N SER A 211 16.47 19.21 -24.17
CA SER A 211 17.27 20.00 -25.12
C SER A 211 18.74 20.16 -24.71
N GLN A 212 19.02 20.11 -23.40
CA GLN A 212 20.36 20.26 -22.82
C GLN A 212 20.62 19.17 -21.79
N PRO A 213 21.22 18.03 -22.19
CA PRO A 213 21.56 16.97 -21.24
C PRO A 213 22.60 17.49 -20.24
N LYS A 214 22.40 17.15 -18.97
CA LYS A 214 23.34 17.45 -17.88
C LYS A 214 23.91 16.14 -17.37
N PHE A 215 25.21 16.14 -17.16
CA PHE A 215 25.91 15.01 -16.57
C PHE A 215 26.68 15.50 -15.35
N ASP A 216 26.44 14.87 -14.22
CA ASP A 216 27.16 15.12 -12.99
C ASP A 216 27.91 13.85 -12.57
N PHE A 217 29.24 13.91 -12.59
CA PHE A 217 30.10 12.82 -12.12
C PHE A 217 29.83 12.46 -10.65
N SER A 218 29.33 13.40 -9.85
CA SER A 218 28.98 13.15 -8.44
C SER A 218 27.86 12.12 -8.30
N ASN A 219 27.02 11.90 -9.32
CA ASN A 219 25.94 10.92 -9.30
C ASN A 219 26.40 9.48 -9.60
N ILE A 220 27.65 9.26 -9.99
CA ILE A 220 28.17 7.92 -10.27
C ILE A 220 28.54 7.25 -8.95
N ASN A 221 28.21 5.98 -8.76
CA ASN A 221 28.54 5.21 -7.56
C ASN A 221 30.00 4.71 -7.59
N LEU A 222 30.96 5.62 -7.66
CA LEU A 222 32.39 5.31 -7.69
C LEU A 222 33.17 6.32 -6.83
N PRO A 223 34.36 5.97 -6.30
CA PRO A 223 35.21 6.95 -5.65
C PRO A 223 35.46 8.17 -6.57
N PRO A 224 35.36 9.42 -6.04
CA PRO A 224 35.30 9.79 -4.63
C PRO A 224 33.88 10.03 -4.05
N SER A 225 32.80 9.88 -4.81
CA SER A 225 31.43 10.28 -4.39
C SER A 225 30.76 9.34 -3.37
N ILE A 226 31.22 8.08 -3.26
CA ILE A 226 30.52 7.02 -2.50
C ILE A 226 30.29 7.36 -1.02
N TYR A 227 31.24 8.03 -0.36
CA TYR A 227 31.07 8.41 1.05
C TYR A 227 30.12 9.60 1.20
N ALA A 228 30.09 10.50 0.21
CA ALA A 228 29.12 11.59 0.20
C ALA A 228 27.70 11.05 0.05
N HIS A 229 27.49 10.05 -0.83
CA HIS A 229 26.19 9.38 -0.99
C HIS A 229 25.72 8.71 0.30
N GLU A 230 26.58 7.97 0.97
CA GLU A 230 26.26 7.33 2.25
C GLU A 230 25.85 8.36 3.31
N ARG A 231 26.62 9.44 3.45
CA ARG A 231 26.28 10.53 4.38
C ARG A 231 24.95 11.19 4.03
N LEU A 232 24.70 11.47 2.75
CA LEU A 232 23.43 12.06 2.30
C LEU A 232 22.23 11.21 2.70
N LYS A 233 22.33 9.88 2.62
CA LYS A 233 21.24 8.99 3.02
C LYS A 233 20.81 9.20 4.48
N ILE A 234 21.77 9.39 5.38
CA ILE A 234 21.53 9.52 6.83
C ILE A 234 21.24 10.97 7.23
N GLU A 235 22.05 11.91 6.76
CA GLU A 235 22.00 13.31 7.19
C GLU A 235 20.87 14.10 6.51
N SER A 236 20.46 13.70 5.30
CA SER A 236 19.49 14.46 4.49
C SER A 236 18.25 13.64 4.13
N ARG A 237 18.43 12.49 3.46
CA ARG A 237 17.30 11.76 2.83
C ARG A 237 16.35 11.15 3.85
N TRP A 238 16.89 10.46 4.87
CA TRP A 238 16.08 9.84 5.91
C TRP A 238 15.27 10.88 6.72
N PRO A 239 15.87 11.97 7.25
CA PRO A 239 15.10 13.02 7.91
C PRO A 239 14.04 13.66 7.02
N ALA A 240 14.36 13.90 5.74
CA ALA A 240 13.40 14.45 4.79
C ALA A 240 12.21 13.51 4.55
N ALA A 241 12.45 12.20 4.47
CA ALA A 241 11.40 11.20 4.34
C ALA A 241 10.49 11.17 5.58
N VAL A 242 11.07 11.06 6.78
CA VAL A 242 10.30 11.06 8.05
C VAL A 242 9.48 12.34 8.19
N LYS A 243 10.05 13.50 7.84
CA LYS A 243 9.34 14.78 7.85
C LYS A 243 8.19 14.78 6.84
N PHE A 244 8.42 14.33 5.61
CA PHE A 244 7.38 14.28 4.57
C PHE A 244 6.21 13.38 4.99
N ILE A 245 6.51 12.21 5.55
CA ILE A 245 5.50 11.24 6.03
C ILE A 245 4.61 11.88 7.10
N LYS A 246 5.23 12.57 8.07
CA LYS A 246 4.54 13.25 9.17
C LYS A 246 3.69 14.42 8.68
N ASP A 247 4.26 15.30 7.86
CA ASP A 247 3.59 16.51 7.37
C ASP A 247 2.38 16.18 6.48
N HIS A 248 2.45 15.09 5.72
CA HIS A 248 1.37 14.63 4.85
C HIS A 248 0.46 13.58 5.51
N GLN A 249 0.71 13.23 6.77
CA GLN A 249 -0.10 12.27 7.54
C GLN A 249 -0.32 10.96 6.78
N LEU A 250 0.75 10.38 6.21
CA LEU A 250 0.61 9.20 5.36
C LEU A 250 0.15 7.97 6.15
N ASN A 251 0.48 7.89 7.44
CA ASN A 251 -0.05 6.89 8.36
C ASN A 251 -1.39 7.34 8.94
N GLU A 252 -2.29 6.40 9.19
CA GLU A 252 -3.65 6.69 9.63
C GLU A 252 -3.87 6.26 11.08
N ARG A 253 -4.69 7.03 11.81
CA ARG A 253 -5.07 6.73 13.19
C ARG A 253 -6.58 6.61 13.31
N PHE A 254 -7.03 5.51 13.89
CA PHE A 254 -8.44 5.24 14.16
C PHE A 254 -8.65 5.17 15.67
N GLU A 255 -9.57 5.98 16.18
CA GLU A 255 -9.89 6.02 17.61
C GLU A 255 -10.82 4.86 18.00
N GLY A 256 -10.74 4.44 19.26
CA GLY A 256 -11.54 3.37 19.86
C GLY A 256 -11.86 3.65 21.32
N ASP A 257 -12.83 2.94 21.91
CA ASP A 257 -13.23 3.11 23.31
C ASP A 257 -12.36 2.31 24.30
N CYS A 258 -11.65 1.29 23.83
CA CYS A 258 -10.68 0.51 24.61
C CYS A 258 -9.31 1.22 24.61
N THR A 259 -9.23 2.37 25.28
CA THR A 259 -8.08 3.29 25.17
C THR A 259 -6.79 2.80 25.86
N ASP A 260 -6.88 1.81 26.74
CA ASP A 260 -5.73 1.26 27.47
C ASP A 260 -4.92 0.22 26.66
N VAL A 261 -5.42 -0.18 25.49
CA VAL A 261 -4.75 -1.06 24.51
C VAL A 261 -4.77 -0.47 23.09
N GLY A 262 -3.98 -1.04 22.17
CA GLY A 262 -3.98 -0.61 20.78
C GLY A 262 -3.38 -1.63 19.81
N LEU A 263 -3.70 -1.49 18.52
CA LEU A 263 -3.11 -2.30 17.45
C LEU A 263 -2.26 -1.41 16.53
N ILE A 264 -1.07 -1.89 16.17
CA ILE A 264 -0.21 -1.27 15.15
C ILE A 264 -0.15 -2.22 13.97
N ILE A 265 -0.61 -1.76 12.81
CA ILE A 265 -0.88 -2.64 11.66
C ILE A 265 -0.35 -2.04 10.36
N PRO A 266 0.43 -2.77 9.55
CA PRO A 266 0.69 -2.40 8.15
C PRO A 266 -0.63 -2.27 7.39
N GLY A 267 -0.72 -1.27 6.51
CA GLY A 267 -1.95 -0.97 5.77
C GLY A 267 -2.47 -2.17 4.98
N GLY A 268 -1.59 -2.94 4.34
CA GLY A 268 -1.95 -4.16 3.60
C GLY A 268 -2.69 -5.23 4.42
N LEU A 269 -2.57 -5.22 5.76
CA LEU A 269 -3.23 -6.16 6.68
C LEU A 269 -4.52 -5.60 7.31
N TYR A 270 -4.89 -4.35 6.99
CA TYR A 270 -6.01 -3.64 7.59
C TYR A 270 -7.35 -4.38 7.43
N ASN A 271 -7.75 -4.71 6.20
CA ASN A 271 -9.07 -5.32 5.94
C ASN A 271 -9.23 -6.67 6.66
N GLY A 272 -8.18 -7.48 6.69
CA GLY A 272 -8.18 -8.76 7.41
C GLY A 272 -8.33 -8.56 8.91
N THR A 273 -7.59 -7.61 9.48
CA THR A 273 -7.64 -7.26 10.90
C THR A 273 -9.02 -6.77 11.30
N ILE A 274 -9.60 -5.81 10.56
CA ILE A 274 -10.96 -5.30 10.82
C ILE A 274 -11.99 -6.42 10.75
N ARG A 275 -11.89 -7.31 9.76
CA ARG A 275 -12.81 -8.44 9.63
C ARG A 275 -12.73 -9.40 10.82
N ALA A 276 -11.53 -9.67 11.31
CA ALA A 276 -11.32 -10.50 12.50
C ALA A 276 -11.88 -9.82 13.77
N LEU A 277 -11.65 -8.52 13.94
CA LEU A 277 -12.25 -7.73 15.03
C LEU A 277 -13.78 -7.74 14.98
N GLN A 278 -14.37 -7.64 13.79
CA GLN A 278 -15.81 -7.73 13.60
C GLN A 278 -16.36 -9.09 14.05
N GLN A 279 -15.66 -10.19 13.73
CA GLN A 279 -16.04 -11.53 14.19
C GLN A 279 -15.97 -11.68 15.71
N LEU A 280 -15.08 -10.94 16.36
CA LEU A 280 -14.95 -10.88 17.83
C LEU A 280 -15.92 -9.90 18.49
N GLY A 281 -16.77 -9.19 17.72
CA GLY A 281 -17.66 -8.15 18.24
C GLY A 281 -16.95 -6.85 18.65
N LEU A 282 -15.69 -6.68 18.24
CA LEU A 282 -14.84 -5.53 18.55
C LEU A 282 -14.76 -4.51 17.40
N ALA A 283 -15.47 -4.74 16.30
CA ALA A 283 -15.70 -3.75 15.26
C ALA A 283 -17.14 -3.83 14.73
N ASP A 284 -17.69 -2.70 14.30
CA ASP A 284 -19.02 -2.67 13.68
C ASP A 284 -18.98 -3.01 12.18
N THR A 285 -20.15 -3.04 11.54
CA THR A 285 -20.28 -3.31 10.09
C THR A 285 -19.69 -2.22 9.20
N PHE A 286 -19.41 -1.04 9.74
CA PHE A 286 -18.76 0.07 9.04
C PHE A 286 -17.23 0.06 9.23
N GLY A 287 -16.70 -0.90 9.98
CA GLY A 287 -15.27 -1.02 10.27
C GLY A 287 -14.80 -0.14 11.42
N ASN A 288 -15.70 0.46 12.20
CA ASN A 288 -15.30 1.22 13.40
C ASN A 288 -14.86 0.23 14.48
N SER A 289 -13.59 0.27 14.84
CA SER A 289 -12.98 -0.58 15.85
C SER A 289 -13.20 -0.02 17.26
N ARG A 290 -13.45 -0.89 18.23
CA ARG A 290 -13.40 -0.58 19.66
C ARG A 290 -11.97 -0.37 20.15
N ILE A 291 -11.00 -1.02 19.51
CA ILE A 291 -9.58 -0.89 19.84
C ILE A 291 -8.96 0.19 18.95
N PRO A 292 -8.28 1.20 19.52
CA PRO A 292 -7.53 2.17 18.73
C PRO A 292 -6.51 1.51 17.80
N LEU A 293 -6.41 2.01 16.56
CA LEU A 293 -5.53 1.47 15.52
C LEU A 293 -4.55 2.55 15.04
N GLN A 294 -3.27 2.17 14.93
CA GLN A 294 -2.26 2.90 14.16
C GLN A 294 -1.95 2.12 12.90
N VAL A 295 -2.36 2.65 11.75
CA VAL A 295 -2.18 2.01 10.45
C VAL A 295 -0.96 2.60 9.75
N LEU A 296 0.02 1.74 9.48
CA LEU A 296 1.27 2.07 8.82
C LEU A 296 1.13 1.85 7.32
N ASN A 297 0.80 2.91 6.58
CA ASN A 297 0.88 2.88 5.12
C ASN A 297 2.33 3.06 4.63
N VAL A 298 3.21 3.56 5.50
CA VAL A 298 4.67 3.55 5.31
C VAL A 298 5.29 2.66 6.37
N VAL A 299 5.85 1.53 5.94
CA VAL A 299 6.44 0.53 6.85
C VAL A 299 7.96 0.69 6.97
N TYR A 300 8.59 1.43 6.06
CA TYR A 300 9.99 1.85 6.17
C TYR A 300 10.19 3.19 5.42
N PRO A 301 10.72 4.25 6.05
CA PRO A 301 11.09 4.33 7.45
C PRO A 301 9.84 4.40 8.34
N LEU A 302 9.95 3.92 9.58
CA LEU A 302 8.96 4.20 10.61
C LEU A 302 9.11 5.65 11.10
N VAL A 303 8.03 6.23 11.63
CA VAL A 303 8.03 7.56 12.27
C VAL A 303 7.97 7.36 13.80
N PRO A 304 9.10 7.51 14.52
CA PRO A 304 9.16 7.19 15.95
C PRO A 304 8.18 8.01 16.80
N ASP A 305 8.06 9.31 16.53
CA ASP A 305 7.18 10.22 17.28
C ASP A 305 5.72 9.76 17.22
N GLU A 306 5.23 9.40 16.03
CA GLU A 306 3.85 8.94 15.82
C GLU A 306 3.57 7.66 16.62
N LEU A 307 4.53 6.74 16.63
CA LEU A 307 4.40 5.46 17.34
C LEU A 307 4.46 5.65 18.86
N VAL A 308 5.37 6.50 19.34
CA VAL A 308 5.48 6.83 20.77
C VAL A 308 4.20 7.54 21.25
N GLU A 309 3.69 8.50 20.47
CA GLU A 309 2.44 9.20 20.77
C GLU A 309 1.24 8.24 20.79
N PHE A 310 1.15 7.32 19.83
CA PHE A 310 0.08 6.33 19.81
C PHE A 310 0.11 5.42 21.04
N CYS A 311 1.31 4.97 21.44
CA CYS A 311 1.52 4.11 22.61
C CYS A 311 1.36 4.86 23.93
N ALA A 312 1.39 6.20 23.94
CA ALA A 312 1.20 6.98 25.14
C ALA A 312 -0.11 6.61 25.85
N ASN A 313 -0.03 6.40 27.17
CA ASN A 313 -1.14 5.97 28.04
C ASN A 313 -1.74 4.59 27.73
N LYS A 314 -1.13 3.78 26.85
CA LYS A 314 -1.52 2.39 26.64
C LYS A 314 -0.69 1.48 27.53
N ARG A 315 -1.35 0.54 28.18
CA ARG A 315 -0.70 -0.53 28.94
C ARG A 315 -0.08 -1.56 27.99
N ALA A 316 -0.73 -1.86 26.88
CA ALA A 316 -0.25 -2.83 25.91
C ALA A 316 -0.62 -2.47 24.46
N VAL A 317 0.24 -2.82 23.52
CA VAL A 317 -0.05 -2.76 22.09
C VAL A 317 0.34 -4.07 21.40
N LEU A 318 -0.32 -4.38 20.30
CA LEU A 318 -0.02 -5.54 19.46
C LEU A 318 0.43 -5.10 18.06
N MET A 319 1.60 -5.56 17.64
CA MET A 319 2.08 -5.44 16.26
C MET A 319 1.52 -6.59 15.41
N VAL A 320 0.73 -6.26 14.39
CA VAL A 320 0.20 -7.25 13.42
C VAL A 320 1.15 -7.30 12.23
N GLU A 321 2.21 -8.10 12.31
CA GLU A 321 3.22 -8.21 11.26
C GLU A 321 3.22 -9.60 10.61
N GLU A 322 2.84 -9.69 9.34
CA GLU A 322 2.87 -10.95 8.56
C GLU A 322 4.28 -11.25 8.03
N GLY A 323 4.68 -12.52 8.09
CA GLY A 323 5.95 -13.03 7.55
C GLY A 323 7.13 -12.97 8.52
N GLN A 324 8.23 -13.64 8.14
CA GLN A 324 9.51 -13.60 8.85
C GLN A 324 10.58 -12.90 7.98
N PRO A 325 11.58 -12.24 8.58
CA PRO A 325 11.69 -11.84 10.00
C PRO A 325 10.66 -10.80 10.42
N ASN A 326 10.55 -10.50 11.72
CA ASN A 326 9.65 -9.51 12.32
C ASN A 326 10.30 -8.11 12.40
N TYR A 327 10.69 -7.57 11.25
CA TYR A 327 11.43 -6.29 11.13
C TYR A 327 10.76 -5.10 11.82
N ILE A 328 9.43 -4.97 11.69
CA ILE A 328 8.69 -3.83 12.22
C ILE A 328 8.53 -3.97 13.73
N GLU A 329 8.24 -5.17 14.23
CA GLU A 329 8.20 -5.45 15.67
C GLU A 329 9.54 -5.15 16.36
N GLU A 330 10.66 -5.62 15.79
CA GLU A 330 12.00 -5.34 16.33
C GLU A 330 12.31 -3.84 16.34
N SER A 331 11.95 -3.14 15.25
CA SER A 331 12.12 -1.69 15.15
C SER A 331 11.26 -0.94 16.16
N LEU A 332 10.01 -1.35 16.34
CA LEU A 332 9.08 -0.79 17.32
C LEU A 332 9.56 -1.02 18.74
N GLN A 333 10.06 -2.22 19.06
CA GLN A 333 10.69 -2.51 20.34
C GLN A 333 11.85 -1.54 20.61
N ALA A 334 12.73 -1.31 19.63
CA ALA A 334 13.83 -0.37 19.78
C ALA A 334 13.36 1.08 19.98
N ILE A 335 12.33 1.52 19.24
CA ILE A 335 11.72 2.86 19.37
C ILE A 335 11.16 3.05 20.80
N LEU A 336 10.33 2.12 21.26
CA LEU A 336 9.68 2.23 22.58
C LEU A 336 10.70 2.20 23.72
N ARG A 337 11.76 1.38 23.62
CA ARG A 337 12.81 1.33 24.65
C ARG A 337 13.65 2.60 24.69
N ARG A 338 13.99 3.20 23.54
CA ARG A 338 14.68 4.50 23.48
C ARG A 338 13.82 5.63 24.07
N ALA A 339 12.51 5.57 23.87
CA ALA A 339 11.55 6.50 24.45
C ALA A 339 11.21 6.20 25.92
N GLN A 340 11.81 5.17 26.53
CA GLN A 340 11.52 4.72 27.90
C GLN A 340 10.03 4.47 28.15
N SER A 341 9.32 3.93 27.15
CA SER A 341 7.90 3.62 27.27
C SER A 341 7.68 2.36 28.12
N ASP A 342 6.73 2.44 29.05
CA ASP A 342 6.24 1.32 29.85
C ASP A 342 5.22 0.45 29.11
N THR A 343 4.77 0.86 27.92
CA THR A 343 3.82 0.09 27.12
C THR A 343 4.40 -1.27 26.75
N ARG A 344 3.68 -2.34 27.09
CA ARG A 344 4.05 -3.70 26.70
C ARG A 344 3.76 -3.92 25.21
N LEU A 345 4.79 -4.30 24.45
CA LEU A 345 4.65 -4.73 23.06
C LEU A 345 4.39 -6.24 22.99
N TYR A 346 3.35 -6.61 22.26
CA TYR A 346 3.07 -7.96 21.79
C TYR A 346 3.25 -8.01 20.27
N GLY A 347 3.50 -9.20 19.72
CA GLY A 347 3.63 -9.42 18.28
C GLY A 347 3.73 -10.90 17.96
N LYS A 348 4.92 -11.39 17.59
CA LYS A 348 5.19 -12.80 17.26
C LYS A 348 5.09 -13.78 18.44
N ASP A 349 4.96 -13.28 19.67
CA ASP A 349 4.58 -14.11 20.82
C ASP A 349 3.09 -14.52 20.79
N ILE A 350 2.26 -13.79 20.03
CA ILE A 350 0.83 -14.07 19.82
C ILE A 350 0.55 -14.53 18.39
N PHE A 351 1.24 -13.96 17.40
CA PHE A 351 1.11 -14.34 16.00
C PHE A 351 2.17 -15.35 15.57
N PRO A 352 1.85 -16.27 14.65
CA PRO A 352 2.86 -17.19 14.12
C PRO A 352 3.95 -16.44 13.34
N MET A 353 5.18 -16.95 13.43
CA MET A 353 6.34 -16.42 12.69
C MET A 353 6.21 -16.69 11.19
N ALA A 354 5.71 -17.87 10.82
CA ALA A 354 5.59 -18.35 9.45
C ALA A 354 4.13 -18.58 9.05
N GLY A 355 3.89 -18.58 7.74
CA GLY A 355 2.58 -18.80 7.13
C GLY A 355 1.79 -17.51 6.87
N GLU A 356 0.77 -17.62 6.03
CA GLU A 356 -0.17 -16.54 5.72
C GLU A 356 -1.09 -16.28 6.93
N TYR A 357 -1.36 -15.00 7.19
CA TYR A 357 -2.33 -14.54 8.18
C TYR A 357 -3.72 -14.63 7.57
N THR A 358 -4.24 -15.86 7.56
CA THR A 358 -5.63 -16.16 7.19
C THR A 358 -6.60 -15.53 8.19
N GLY A 359 -7.89 -15.46 7.82
CA GLY A 359 -8.92 -14.96 8.74
C GLY A 359 -8.95 -15.74 10.06
N GLU A 360 -8.70 -17.05 10.03
CA GLU A 360 -8.63 -17.87 11.24
C GLU A 360 -7.43 -17.51 12.13
N VAL A 361 -6.25 -17.33 11.55
CA VAL A 361 -5.05 -16.91 12.28
C VAL A 361 -5.27 -15.54 12.93
N LEU A 362 -5.76 -14.57 12.16
CA LEU A 362 -6.05 -13.22 12.66
C LEU A 362 -7.06 -13.26 13.80
N THR A 363 -8.19 -13.95 13.64
CA THR A 363 -9.23 -14.03 14.68
C THR A 363 -8.73 -14.71 15.95
N LYS A 364 -7.99 -15.82 15.84
CA LYS A 364 -7.44 -16.54 17.00
C LYS A 364 -6.40 -15.70 17.75
N SER A 365 -5.42 -15.13 17.04
CA SER A 365 -4.35 -14.34 17.63
C SER A 365 -4.88 -13.05 18.26
N LEU A 366 -5.82 -12.36 17.61
CA LEU A 366 -6.47 -11.18 18.20
C LEU A 366 -7.28 -11.55 19.45
N ALA A 367 -8.01 -12.66 19.45
CA ALA A 367 -8.74 -13.12 20.63
C ALA A 367 -7.79 -13.40 21.81
N GLU A 368 -6.64 -14.02 21.55
CA GLU A 368 -5.62 -14.29 22.57
C GLU A 368 -5.01 -12.99 23.13
N PHE A 369 -4.67 -12.03 22.26
CA PHE A 369 -4.21 -10.71 22.72
C PHE A 369 -5.24 -10.04 23.63
N ILE A 370 -6.51 -10.02 23.26
CA ILE A 370 -7.53 -9.36 24.08
C ILE A 370 -7.77 -10.11 25.38
N LYS A 371 -7.70 -11.44 25.39
CA LYS A 371 -7.79 -12.22 26.62
C LYS A 371 -6.66 -11.88 27.60
N GLN A 372 -5.43 -11.71 27.12
CA GLN A 372 -4.27 -11.37 27.96
C GLN A 372 -4.22 -9.89 28.34
N ALA A 373 -4.49 -9.01 27.38
CA ALA A 373 -4.26 -7.59 27.52
C ALA A 373 -5.52 -6.81 27.88
N ALA A 374 -6.73 -7.19 27.48
CA ALA A 374 -7.95 -6.42 27.74
C ALA A 374 -9.20 -7.32 27.95
N PRO A 375 -9.22 -8.19 28.99
CA PRO A 375 -10.30 -9.17 29.18
C PRO A 375 -11.69 -8.52 29.36
N ALA A 376 -11.74 -7.30 29.92
CA ALA A 376 -12.98 -6.55 30.07
C ALA A 376 -13.64 -6.19 28.72
N ALA A 377 -12.84 -5.98 27.66
CA ALA A 377 -13.35 -5.64 26.33
C ALA A 377 -14.17 -6.78 25.71
N LEU A 378 -13.83 -8.04 26.04
CA LEU A 378 -14.59 -9.24 25.65
C LEU A 378 -15.80 -9.49 26.54
N ALA A 379 -15.83 -8.98 27.76
CA ALA A 379 -16.96 -9.16 28.69
C ALA A 379 -18.14 -8.23 28.34
N GLU A 380 -17.86 -7.05 27.78
CA GLU A 380 -18.85 -6.12 27.26
C GLU A 380 -19.37 -6.51 25.88
N GLN A 381 -19.79 -7.77 25.68
CA GLN A 381 -20.44 -8.22 24.44
C GLN A 381 -21.86 -7.62 24.31
N GLY A 382 -21.92 -6.34 24.02
CA GLY A 382 -23.06 -5.70 23.38
C GLY A 382 -22.65 -5.30 21.97
N PRO A 383 -23.59 -5.22 21.01
CA PRO A 383 -23.27 -4.68 19.69
C PRO A 383 -22.62 -3.30 19.87
N PRO A 384 -21.51 -3.00 19.16
CA PRO A 384 -20.89 -1.68 19.23
C PRO A 384 -21.98 -0.63 18.98
N ARG A 385 -22.12 0.31 19.91
CA ARG A 385 -23.09 1.39 19.76
C ARG A 385 -22.69 2.17 18.50
N CYS A 386 -23.46 2.02 17.43
CA CYS A 386 -23.28 2.75 16.19
C CYS A 386 -23.31 4.26 16.50
N ARG A 387 -22.14 4.86 16.71
CA ARG A 387 -22.00 6.30 16.82
C ARG A 387 -22.07 6.80 15.38
N ARG A 388 -23.25 7.25 14.96
CA ARG A 388 -23.38 7.98 13.70
C ARG A 388 -22.33 9.11 13.71
N PRO A 389 -21.45 9.21 12.69
CA PRO A 389 -20.58 10.36 12.60
C PRO A 389 -21.45 11.63 12.58
N PRO A 390 -21.04 12.72 13.24
CA PRO A 390 -21.77 13.97 13.15
C PRO A 390 -21.85 14.36 11.68
N LEU A 391 -23.06 14.37 11.12
CA LEU A 391 -23.35 14.88 9.79
C LEU A 391 -22.94 16.36 9.76
N ARG A 392 -21.68 16.66 9.42
CA ARG A 392 -21.25 17.99 9.03
C ARG A 392 -21.76 18.24 7.62
N TRP A 393 -23.01 18.65 7.52
CA TRP A 393 -23.50 19.32 6.31
C TRP A 393 -22.77 20.67 6.21
N HIS A 394 -21.82 20.78 5.29
CA HIS A 394 -21.41 22.09 4.79
C HIS A 394 -22.59 22.69 4.05
N ASN A 395 -23.19 23.69 4.68
CA ASN A 395 -24.37 24.39 4.21
C ASN A 395 -23.95 25.34 3.07
N SER A 396 -23.78 24.81 1.86
CA SER A 396 -23.82 25.61 0.64
C SER A 396 -24.73 24.89 -0.35
N SER A 397 -25.70 25.64 -0.89
CA SER A 397 -26.66 25.21 -1.92
C SER A 397 -27.97 24.57 -1.44
N ARG A 398 -28.84 25.37 -0.80
CA ARG A 398 -30.29 25.10 -0.79
C ARG A 398 -30.86 25.21 -2.20
N LYS A 399 -31.06 24.09 -2.91
CA LYS A 399 -32.10 23.97 -3.96
C LYS A 399 -32.73 22.58 -3.97
N ARG A 400 -34.01 22.56 -3.53
CA ARG A 400 -35.11 21.62 -3.81
C ARG A 400 -34.78 20.12 -4.00
N LEU A 401 -35.04 19.33 -2.96
CA LEU A 401 -35.33 17.90 -3.09
C LEU A 401 -36.84 17.67 -2.87
N LYS A 402 -37.50 17.14 -3.90
CA LYS A 402 -38.85 16.56 -3.81
C LYS A 402 -38.77 15.26 -2.99
N ARG A 403 -39.70 15.09 -2.05
CA ARG A 403 -39.95 13.86 -1.28
C ARG A 403 -40.03 12.64 -2.20
N TRP A 404 -39.19 11.64 -1.94
CA TRP A 404 -39.46 10.26 -2.29
C TRP A 404 -39.76 9.52 -1.00
N GLU A 405 -41.03 9.16 -0.81
CA GLU A 405 -41.48 8.27 0.26
C GLU A 405 -41.22 6.82 -0.17
N PHE A 406 -40.23 6.16 0.44
CA PHE A 406 -40.08 4.71 0.32
C PHE A 406 -41.04 4.04 1.31
N ARG A 407 -42.10 3.43 0.77
CA ARG A 407 -42.96 2.47 1.49
C ARG A 407 -42.22 1.15 1.62
N CYS A 408 -42.05 0.68 2.86
CA CYS A 408 -41.73 -0.72 3.15
C CYS A 408 -42.92 -1.62 2.76
N LEU A 409 -42.66 -2.69 2.02
CA LEU A 409 -43.59 -3.81 1.83
C LEU A 409 -43.02 -5.07 2.51
N PRO A 410 -43.86 -5.91 3.13
CA PRO A 410 -43.42 -6.94 4.06
C PRO A 410 -43.13 -8.30 3.41
N ASP A 411 -42.28 -9.04 4.13
CA ASP A 411 -41.99 -10.48 4.15
C ASP A 411 -42.99 -11.41 3.44
N ARG A 412 -42.47 -12.28 2.56
CA ARG A 412 -43.13 -13.54 2.16
C ARG A 412 -42.14 -14.70 2.18
N ARG A 413 -42.29 -15.53 3.22
CA ARG A 413 -41.84 -16.93 3.26
C ARG A 413 -42.61 -17.75 2.23
N ALA A 414 -41.93 -18.61 1.49
CA ALA A 414 -42.53 -19.80 0.88
C ALA A 414 -41.47 -20.92 0.79
N SER A 415 -41.84 -22.07 1.35
CA SER A 415 -41.14 -23.35 1.40
C SER A 415 -41.65 -24.30 0.31
N ALA A 416 -40.77 -25.15 -0.25
CA ALA A 416 -40.96 -26.53 -0.79
C ALA A 416 -39.89 -26.78 -1.87
N SER A 417 -38.84 -27.59 -1.66
CA SER A 417 -38.75 -29.06 -1.66
C SER A 417 -38.78 -29.73 -3.05
N VAL A 418 -37.77 -30.59 -3.23
CA VAL A 418 -37.63 -31.75 -4.16
C VAL A 418 -37.20 -31.49 -5.62
N ALA A 419 -35.96 -31.89 -5.93
CA ALA A 419 -35.65 -32.81 -7.04
C ALA A 419 -34.23 -33.40 -6.86
N ARG A 420 -34.15 -34.73 -6.68
CA ARG A 420 -32.93 -35.53 -6.80
C ARG A 420 -32.76 -35.94 -8.27
N SER A 421 -31.54 -35.89 -8.80
CA SER A 421 -31.09 -36.86 -9.81
C SER A 421 -29.58 -37.00 -9.77
N ALA A 422 -29.15 -38.25 -9.68
CA ALA A 422 -27.78 -38.73 -9.62
C ALA A 422 -27.03 -38.52 -10.93
N LEU A 423 -25.70 -38.38 -10.85
CA LEU A 423 -24.77 -38.81 -11.90
C LEU A 423 -23.45 -39.28 -11.26
N SER A 424 -23.15 -40.52 -11.58
CA SER A 424 -22.04 -41.38 -11.17
C SER A 424 -20.69 -40.98 -11.78
N LEU A 425 -19.61 -41.12 -11.01
CA LEU A 425 -18.22 -41.18 -11.50
C LEU A 425 -17.67 -42.60 -11.28
N PRO A 426 -16.99 -43.21 -12.26
CA PRO A 426 -16.28 -44.46 -12.06
C PRO A 426 -14.81 -44.26 -11.66
N ARG A 427 -14.46 -44.96 -10.58
CA ARG A 427 -13.18 -45.54 -10.12
C ARG A 427 -11.86 -44.81 -10.32
#